data_AF-A0A7V3CWJ7-F1
#
_entry.id   AF-A0A7V3CWJ7-F1
#
_cell.length_a   1.000
_cell.length_b   1.000
_cell.length_c   1.000
_cell.angle_alpha   90.00
_cell.angle_beta   90.00
_cell.angle_gamma   90.00
#
_symmetry.space_group_name_H-M   'P 1'
#
loop_
_entity.id
_entity.type
_entity.pdbx_description
1 polymer ?
#
loop_
_entity_poly.entity_id
_entity_poly.type
_entity_poly.pdbx_seq_one_letter_code
_entity_poly.pdbx_strand_id
1 'polypeptide(L)'
;MKGAVISAQVKIAKPKTFENSLNVSGSIIANEEVDLHTETSGKVTGIFFQEGSYVKKGDLLLKINDADLQAQLKKAEIKKKDYE
;
A
#
# COMPACT_ATOMS: atom_id res chain seq x y z
N MET A 1 56.04 26.56 56.59
CA MET A 1 54.98 25.69 56.03
C MET A 1 55.14 25.68 54.51
N LYS A 2 55.81 24.68 53.94
CA LYS A 2 55.93 24.52 52.48
C LYS A 2 54.66 23.81 52.01
N GLY A 3 53.81 24.53 51.27
CA GLY A 3 52.54 24.01 50.76
C GLY A 3 52.77 22.82 49.84
N ALA A 4 52.01 21.75 50.06
CA ALA A 4 52.05 20.56 49.23
C ALA A 4 51.60 20.90 47.81
N VAL A 5 52.43 20.58 46.82
CA VAL A 5 52.11 20.78 45.40
C VAL A 5 51.22 19.64 44.94
N ILE A 6 49.97 19.95 44.65
CA ILE A 6 48.98 18.99 44.16
C ILE A 6 49.09 18.97 42.64
N SER A 7 49.49 17.83 42.09
CA SER A 7 49.62 17.65 40.65
C SER A 7 48.24 17.38 40.05
N ALA A 8 47.74 18.29 39.23
CA ALA A 8 46.49 18.11 38.49
C ALA A 8 46.77 17.70 37.05
N GLN A 9 46.07 16.68 36.57
CA GLN A 9 46.10 16.31 35.16
C GLN A 9 45.10 17.15 34.39
N VAL A 10 45.58 17.80 33.32
CA VAL A 10 44.76 18.58 32.41
C VAL A 10 44.83 17.98 31.00
N LYS A 11 43.67 17.87 30.35
CA LYS A 11 43.57 17.54 28.93
C LYS A 11 42.99 18.75 28.20
N ILE A 12 43.70 19.18 27.16
CA ILE A 12 43.25 20.28 26.29
C ILE A 12 42.25 19.69 25.28
N ALA A 13 41.02 20.20 25.29
CA ALA A 13 40.00 19.81 24.34
C ALA A 13 40.35 20.33 22.93
N LYS A 14 40.18 19.48 21.92
CA LYS A 14 40.29 19.85 20.50
C LYS A 14 38.91 19.77 19.85
N PRO A 15 38.54 20.72 18.99
CA PRO A 15 37.29 20.63 18.25
C PRO A 15 37.34 19.39 17.35
N LYS A 16 36.36 18.51 17.52
CA LYS A 16 36.13 17.35 16.67
C LYS A 16 34.71 17.46 16.14
N THR A 17 34.53 17.25 14.84
CA THR A 17 33.20 17.19 14.24
C THR A 17 32.43 16.05 14.87
N PHE A 18 31.29 16.37 15.50
CA PHE A 18 30.39 15.41 16.10
C PHE A 18 29.15 15.32 15.21
N GLU A 19 29.09 14.28 14.40
CA GLU A 19 27.91 13.97 13.59
C GLU A 19 26.88 13.29 14.49
N ASN A 20 25.83 14.02 14.86
CA ASN A 20 24.72 13.49 15.65
C ASN A 20 23.76 12.74 14.71
N SER A 21 24.03 11.47 14.43
CA SER A 21 23.13 10.65 13.61
C SER A 21 21.98 10.11 14.46
N LEU A 22 20.81 10.74 14.38
CA LEU A 22 19.57 10.18 14.91
C LEU A 22 19.04 9.11 13.95
N ASN A 23 19.19 7.84 14.29
CA ASN A 23 18.63 6.74 13.51
C ASN A 23 17.14 6.60 13.86
N VAL A 24 16.27 7.06 12.97
CA VAL A 24 14.82 6.89 13.10
C VAL A 24 14.40 5.65 12.33
N SER A 25 13.90 4.65 13.04
CA SER A 25 13.26 3.48 12.42
C SER A 25 11.79 3.78 12.20
N GLY A 26 11.37 3.83 10.94
CA GLY A 26 9.96 3.92 10.53
C GLY A 26 9.57 2.71 9.70
N SER A 27 8.31 2.30 9.77
CA SER A 27 7.78 1.24 8.91
C SER A 27 7.10 1.86 7.70
N ILE A 28 7.41 1.39 6.50
CA ILE A 28 6.70 1.79 5.29
C ILE A 28 5.40 0.99 5.24
N ILE A 29 4.28 1.69 5.38
CA ILE A 29 2.94 1.14 5.22
C ILE A 29 2.41 1.53 3.84
N ALA A 30 1.73 0.61 3.17
CA ALA A 30 1.06 0.90 1.91
C ALA A 30 0.04 2.02 2.13
N ASN A 31 0.02 3.01 1.22
CA ASN A 31 -0.93 4.11 1.31
C ASN A 31 -2.37 3.66 1.02
N GLU A 32 -2.54 2.54 0.31
CA GLU A 32 -3.85 2.00 -0.10
C GLU A 32 -3.78 0.46 -0.10
N GLU A 33 -4.74 -0.17 0.57
CA GLU A 33 -4.96 -1.62 0.60
C GLU A 33 -6.46 -1.85 0.37
N VAL A 34 -6.81 -2.73 -0.57
CA VAL A 34 -8.20 -3.07 -0.89
C VAL A 34 -8.32 -4.59 -0.96
N ASP A 35 -9.10 -5.16 -0.04
CA ASP A 35 -9.53 -6.54 -0.10
C ASP A 35 -10.67 -6.68 -1.12
N LEU A 36 -10.41 -7.41 -2.20
CA LEU A 36 -11.41 -7.67 -3.24
C LEU A 36 -12.36 -8.79 -2.79
N HIS A 37 -13.52 -8.42 -2.25
CA HIS A 37 -14.59 -9.37 -1.96
C HIS A 37 -15.54 -9.51 -3.14
N THR A 38 -15.82 -10.74 -3.55
CA THR A 38 -16.82 -11.02 -4.58
C THR A 38 -18.22 -10.79 -4.01
N GLU A 39 -18.92 -9.78 -4.53
CA GLU A 39 -20.28 -9.40 -4.10
C GLU A 39 -21.34 -10.48 -4.38
N THR A 40 -21.04 -11.43 -5.29
CA THR A 40 -21.95 -12.53 -5.60
C THR A 40 -21.23 -13.88 -5.59
N SER A 41 -21.92 -14.91 -5.08
CA SER A 41 -21.49 -16.31 -5.10
C SER A 41 -21.53 -16.88 -6.53
N GLY A 42 -20.71 -16.31 -7.42
CA GLY A 42 -20.64 -16.71 -8.82
C GLY A 42 -19.30 -17.36 -9.13
N LYS A 43 -19.31 -18.39 -9.99
CA LYS A 43 -18.09 -19.03 -10.47
C LYS A 43 -17.23 -17.99 -11.22
N VAL A 44 -15.98 -17.81 -10.81
CA VAL A 44 -15.00 -16.98 -11.53
C VAL A 44 -14.81 -17.56 -12.93
N THR A 45 -15.06 -16.75 -13.95
CA THR A 45 -14.91 -17.14 -15.37
C THR A 45 -13.58 -16.69 -15.97
N GLY A 46 -12.92 -15.71 -15.36
CA GLY A 46 -11.58 -15.28 -15.76
C GLY A 46 -10.90 -14.41 -14.71
N ILE A 47 -9.60 -14.64 -14.56
CA ILE A 47 -8.67 -13.79 -13.80
C ILE A 47 -7.77 -13.12 -14.85
N PHE A 48 -7.71 -11.79 -14.86
CA PHE A 48 -7.05 -11.00 -15.90
C PHE A 48 -5.86 -10.20 -15.36
N PHE A 49 -5.36 -10.56 -14.18
CA PHE A 49 -4.13 -10.02 -13.60
C PHE A 49 -3.19 -11.17 -13.20
N GLN A 50 -1.88 -10.89 -13.18
CA GLN A 50 -0.90 -11.80 -12.59
C GLN A 50 -0.59 -11.36 -11.16
N GLU A 51 -0.33 -12.32 -10.27
CA GLU A 51 0.03 -12.04 -8.89
C GLU A 51 1.28 -11.13 -8.82
N GLY A 52 1.18 -10.05 -8.05
CA GLY A 52 2.24 -9.03 -7.94
C GLY A 52 2.26 -7.97 -9.06
N SER A 53 1.28 -7.96 -9.96
CA SER A 53 1.21 -6.95 -11.04
C SER A 53 0.65 -5.62 -10.56
N TYR A 54 1.20 -4.52 -11.04
CA TYR A 54 0.59 -3.19 -10.90
C TYR A 54 -0.61 -3.05 -11.85
N VAL A 55 -1.77 -2.76 -11.29
CA VAL A 55 -3.02 -2.55 -12.03
C VAL A 55 -3.49 -1.10 -11.88
N LYS A 56 -4.16 -0.57 -12.91
CA LYS A 56 -4.65 0.81 -12.94
C LYS A 56 -6.16 0.85 -12.70
N LYS A 57 -6.64 2.03 -12.32
CA LYS A 57 -8.08 2.28 -12.15
C LYS A 57 -8.81 2.04 -13.48
N GLY A 58 -9.78 1.13 -13.45
CA GLY A 58 -10.59 0.74 -14.62
C GLY A 58 -10.18 -0.57 -15.26
N ASP A 59 -9.08 -1.19 -14.81
CA ASP A 59 -8.67 -2.50 -15.32
C ASP A 59 -9.63 -3.59 -14.84
N LEU A 60 -10.08 -4.44 -15.77
CA LEU A 60 -10.85 -5.62 -15.43
C LEU A 60 -9.92 -6.64 -14.77
N LEU A 61 -10.07 -6.85 -13.46
CA LEU A 61 -9.23 -7.79 -12.70
C LEU A 61 -9.83 -9.19 -12.67
N LEU A 62 -11.14 -9.25 -12.43
CA LEU A 62 -11.87 -10.49 -12.21
C LEU A 62 -13.18 -10.43 -13.00
N LYS A 63 -13.51 -11.51 -13.71
CA LYS A 63 -14.83 -11.70 -14.28
C LYS A 63 -15.55 -12.83 -13.55
N ILE A 64 -16.74 -12.53 -13.03
CA ILE A 64 -17.67 -13.51 -12.48
C ILE A 64 -18.64 -13.93 -13.58
N ASN A 65 -19.14 -15.16 -13.56
CA ASN A 65 -20.14 -15.62 -14.52
C ASN A 65 -21.39 -14.72 -14.49
N ASP A 66 -21.54 -13.91 -15.54
CA ASP A 66 -22.60 -12.90 -15.69
C ASP A 66 -23.69 -13.34 -16.68
N ALA A 67 -23.72 -14.61 -17.12
CA ALA A 67 -24.63 -15.08 -18.15
C ALA A 67 -26.12 -14.79 -17.86
N ASP A 68 -26.56 -15.03 -16.61
CA ASP A 68 -27.94 -14.75 -16.20
C ASP A 68 -28.23 -13.25 -16.14
N LEU A 69 -27.27 -12.44 -15.68
CA LEU A 69 -27.39 -10.97 -15.63
C LEU A 69 -27.45 -10.38 -17.04
N GLN A 70 -26.63 -10.88 -17.97
CA GLN A 70 -26.67 -10.51 -19.39
C GLN A 70 -28.02 -10.87 -20.03
N ALA A 71 -28.57 -12.05 -19.72
CA ALA A 71 -29.87 -12.46 -20.22
C ALA A 71 -31.00 -11.56 -19.69
N GLN A 72 -30.94 -11.14 -18.42
CA GLN A 72 -31.90 -10.20 -17.82
C GLN A 72 -31.78 -8.80 -18.42
N LEU A 73 -30.55 -8.30 -18.60
CA LEU A 73 -30.28 -7.02 -19.24
C LEU A 73 -30.86 -6.98 -20.65
N LYS A 74 -30.59 -8.01 -21.46
CA LYS A 74 -31.10 -8.12 -22.83
C LYS A 74 -32.63 -8.13 -22.88
N LYS A 75 -33.29 -8.81 -21.93
CA LYS A 75 -34.76 -8.76 -21.81
C LYS A 75 -35.26 -7.37 -21.44
N ALA A 76 -34.58 -6.67 -20.55
CA ALA A 76 -34.95 -5.32 -20.14
C ALA A 76 -34.75 -4.30 -21.27
N GLU A 77 -33.67 -4.41 -22.04
CA GLU A 77 -33.41 -3.57 -23.23
C GLU A 77 -34.45 -3.77 -24.32
N ILE A 78 -34.81 -5.02 -24.63
CA ILE A 78 -35.88 -5.32 -25.60
C ILE A 78 -37.20 -4.70 -25.14
N LYS A 79 -37.59 -4.91 -23.88
CA LYS A 79 -38.80 -4.28 -23.32
C LYS A 79 -38.75 -2.77 -23.44
N LYS A 80 -37.63 -2.11 -23.07
CA LYS A 80 -37.50 -0.66 -23.17
C LYS A 80 -37.66 -0.17 -24.61
N LYS A 81 -37.07 -0.89 -25.58
CA LYS A 81 -37.19 -0.57 -27.01
C LYS A 81 -38.61 -0.73 -27.54
N ASP A 82 -39.38 -1.68 -27.01
CA ASP A 82 -40.80 -1.85 -27.37
C ASP A 82 -41.69 -0.72 -26.81
N TYR A 83 -41.20 0.09 -25.86
CA TYR A 83 -41.89 1.25 -25.28
C TYR A 83 -41.46 2.61 -25.87
N GLU A 84 -40.48 2.63 -26.79
CA GLU A 84 -40.11 3.81 -27.60
C GLU A 84 -40.72 3.74 -29.00
#